data_AF-A0A2T1LY99-F1
#
_entry.id   AF-A0A2T1LY99-F1
#
_cell.length_a   1.000
_cell.length_b   1.000
_cell.length_c   1.000
_cell.angle_alpha   90.00
_cell.angle_beta   90.00
_cell.angle_gamma   90.00
#
_symmetry.space_group_name_H-M   'P 1'
#
loop_
_entity.id
_entity.type
_entity.pdbx_description
1 polymer ?
#
loop_
_entity_poly.entity_id
_entity_poly.type
_entity_poly.pdbx_seq_one_letter_code
_entity_poly.pdbx_strand_id
1 'polypeptide(L)'
;MATPVVRFETNPSVIVESEATPLVFTFKLSEAPPSGGITVTVNGNVSQNLTQLDLFDITVTGGEFPQGDFDFSGFTFKITSQTATISIPFFQDGIAESPVTVTYTLAPGSGYIVSSDAKQDSVIFRDNPAPPENNPPVANDDGISNPENQVFNGNVLSNDTDPNSDTLTVTALNGNNAIGSSVTLNSGAIITLNANGTYSYNPNGQFNYLNNGQVAGDIFSYTISDGKGGTDTANVIISITGVTQTPVNQNPIAVNDSGSTTEKQAFTSNVLINDGDPNGDNIVVSGVNGTTNLGIPFNLASGASLILNADGNFNYNSNGVFNALNDGQTATDSFTYEISDGKGGLANATVTIIIQGITDVPAGFDPASYAASNPLDLISYYINSGYSLAALTNHYLQYGQNEGRLTDTFDEFRYIASSYPGGDLIGAFGNKPIAGAIDSAGATLHYINHGWSEGRSTTSFDPARYINSWSDLVNAPFIGTNTLAGTQHFITNGFAEGRDPNLFPSDRYLASNSDLINAFAFITDYAAKVETASNHYLNFGRNELGRSITFDPAAYLANPLNGDIAANPYFGTLTGATQHYIQFGFAEQRSLS
;
A
#
# COMPACT_ATOMS: atom_id res chain seq x y z
N MET A 1 30.86 101.26 78.86
CA MET A 1 31.00 99.80 79.07
C MET A 1 31.52 99.22 77.78
N ALA A 2 32.39 98.22 77.85
CA ALA A 2 32.87 97.56 76.64
C ALA A 2 31.70 96.75 76.03
N THR A 3 31.78 96.49 74.73
CA THR A 3 30.76 95.71 74.03
C THR A 3 31.02 94.24 74.35
N PRO A 4 30.10 93.52 75.02
CA PRO A 4 30.35 92.15 75.45
C PRO A 4 30.49 91.21 74.26
N VAL A 5 31.40 90.25 74.39
CA VAL A 5 31.52 89.12 73.47
C VAL A 5 30.60 88.00 73.94
N VAL A 6 29.73 87.50 73.06
CA VAL A 6 28.77 86.43 73.34
C VAL A 6 29.30 85.12 72.75
N ARG A 7 29.42 84.11 73.61
CA ARG A 7 29.65 82.71 73.24
C ARG A 7 28.33 81.95 73.26
N PHE A 8 28.12 81.10 72.28
CA PHE A 8 26.93 80.26 72.11
C PHE A 8 27.34 78.79 72.04
N GLU A 9 26.64 77.95 72.80
CA GLU A 9 26.80 76.49 72.81
C GLU A 9 25.44 75.82 73.08
N THR A 10 25.29 74.59 72.62
CA THR A 10 24.14 73.73 72.89
C THR A 10 24.56 72.49 73.68
N ASN A 11 23.67 71.95 74.50
CA ASN A 11 23.91 70.68 75.19
C ASN A 11 22.59 69.94 75.46
N PRO A 12 22.49 68.63 75.18
CA PRO A 12 23.50 67.77 74.56
C PRO A 12 23.63 67.99 73.03
N SER A 13 24.72 67.49 72.43
CA SER A 13 24.95 67.54 70.97
C SER A 13 24.18 66.45 70.20
N VAL A 14 23.62 65.48 70.91
CA VAL A 14 22.73 64.44 70.37
C VAL A 14 21.53 64.33 71.30
N ILE A 15 20.34 64.44 70.74
CA ILE A 15 19.07 64.27 71.43
C ILE A 15 18.43 62.99 70.93
N VAL A 16 18.01 62.16 71.89
CA VAL A 16 17.27 60.94 71.65
C VAL A 16 15.86 61.16 72.17
N GLU A 17 14.85 61.06 71.31
CA GLU A 17 13.48 61.44 71.66
C GLU A 17 12.96 60.73 72.93
N SER A 18 13.27 59.44 73.06
CA SER A 18 12.82 58.61 74.18
C SER A 18 13.50 58.93 75.53
N GLU A 19 14.60 59.67 75.53
CA GLU A 19 15.44 59.89 76.72
C GLU A 19 15.02 61.12 77.54
N ALA A 20 14.04 61.90 77.06
CA ALA A 20 13.49 63.08 77.74
C ALA A 20 14.54 64.11 78.23
N THR A 21 15.74 64.11 77.62
CA THR A 21 16.80 65.05 77.99
C THR A 21 16.56 66.38 77.28
N PRO A 22 16.41 67.50 78.01
CA PRO A 22 16.12 68.79 77.38
C PRO A 22 17.33 69.33 76.61
N LEU A 23 17.05 70.04 75.51
CA LEU A 23 18.04 70.83 74.80
C LEU A 23 18.28 72.14 75.55
N VAL A 24 19.52 72.38 75.93
CA VAL A 24 19.95 73.60 76.60
C VAL A 24 20.76 74.48 75.66
N PHE A 25 20.21 75.64 75.30
CA PHE A 25 20.95 76.73 74.66
C PHE A 25 21.62 77.57 75.73
N THR A 26 22.95 77.73 75.67
CA THR A 26 23.73 78.49 76.66
C THR A 26 24.42 79.68 76.01
N PHE A 27 24.26 80.85 76.63
CA PHE A 27 24.89 82.10 76.24
C PHE A 27 25.79 82.59 77.37
N LYS A 28 27.08 82.84 77.08
CA LYS A 28 28.06 83.38 78.04
C LYS A 28 28.64 84.69 77.51
N LEU A 29 28.49 85.76 78.28
CA LEU A 29 29.03 87.09 77.96
C LEU A 29 30.39 87.31 78.65
N SER A 30 31.32 87.97 77.96
CA SER A 30 32.63 88.33 78.51
C SER A 30 32.56 89.29 79.70
N GLU A 31 31.48 90.08 79.79
CA GLU A 31 31.19 91.01 80.88
C GLU A 31 29.66 91.08 81.11
N ALA A 32 29.21 91.71 82.20
CA ALA A 32 27.78 91.85 82.47
C ALA A 32 27.08 92.67 81.35
N PRO A 33 25.85 92.30 80.95
CA PRO A 33 25.12 93.05 79.94
C PRO A 33 24.76 94.46 80.44
N PRO A 34 24.52 95.43 79.53
CA PRO A 34 23.98 96.74 79.90
C PRO A 34 22.67 96.65 80.69
N SER A 35 22.30 97.71 81.42
CA SER A 35 21.09 97.75 82.27
C SER A 35 19.77 97.44 81.55
N GLY A 36 19.74 97.47 80.21
CA GLY A 36 18.59 97.09 79.37
C GLY A 36 18.66 95.68 78.78
N GLY A 37 19.71 94.91 79.07
CA GLY A 37 20.00 93.63 78.44
C GLY A 37 20.51 93.75 77.00
N ILE A 38 20.71 92.60 76.35
CA ILE A 38 21.09 92.49 74.94
C ILE A 38 20.17 91.47 74.27
N THR A 39 19.59 91.84 73.13
CA THR A 39 18.83 90.90 72.30
C THR A 39 19.75 90.25 71.27
N VAL A 40 19.81 88.93 71.31
CA VAL A 40 20.52 88.09 70.34
C VAL A 40 19.54 87.37 69.42
N THR A 41 20.02 86.96 68.25
CA THR A 41 19.27 86.16 67.27
C THR A 41 20.03 84.88 66.99
N VAL A 42 19.36 83.73 67.10
CA VAL A 42 19.90 82.42 66.75
C VAL A 42 19.10 81.86 65.59
N ASN A 43 19.79 81.47 64.51
CA ASN A 43 19.17 80.91 63.29
C ASN A 43 19.50 79.42 63.19
N GLY A 44 18.50 78.55 63.06
CA GLY A 44 18.68 77.16 62.66
C GLY A 44 18.69 77.00 61.13
N ASN A 45 19.46 76.05 60.62
CA ASN A 45 19.56 75.79 59.17
C ASN A 45 18.43 74.90 58.61
N VAL A 46 17.56 74.35 59.46
CA VAL A 46 16.44 73.48 59.08
C VAL A 46 15.14 74.18 59.46
N SER A 47 14.21 74.34 58.51
CA SER A 47 12.91 74.95 58.78
C SER A 47 12.11 74.09 59.77
N GLN A 48 11.35 74.72 60.66
CA GLN A 48 10.53 74.06 61.68
C GLN A 48 11.30 73.14 62.65
N ASN A 49 12.63 73.22 62.73
CA ASN A 49 13.39 72.33 63.62
C ASN A 49 12.99 72.43 65.09
N LEU A 50 12.46 73.59 65.54
CA LEU A 50 12.04 73.79 66.92
C LEU A 50 10.71 73.10 67.22
N THR A 51 9.95 72.63 66.22
CA THR A 51 8.70 71.88 66.46
C THR A 51 8.93 70.47 67.00
N GLN A 52 10.17 69.98 66.93
CA GLN A 52 10.63 68.75 67.57
C GLN A 52 10.77 68.91 69.10
N LEU A 53 10.67 70.14 69.61
CA LEU A 53 10.81 70.45 71.04
C LEU A 53 9.46 70.82 71.65
N ASP A 54 9.31 70.59 72.95
CA ASP A 54 8.14 71.06 73.70
C ASP A 54 8.26 72.56 73.99
N LEU A 55 7.78 73.36 73.04
CA LEU A 55 7.80 74.82 73.13
C LEU A 55 6.85 75.38 74.22
N PHE A 56 6.04 74.54 74.87
CA PHE A 56 5.15 74.95 75.95
C PHE A 56 5.78 74.81 77.34
N ASP A 57 6.85 74.03 77.49
CA ASP A 57 7.55 73.80 78.77
C ASP A 57 8.99 74.36 78.79
N ILE A 58 9.14 75.59 78.28
CA ILE A 58 10.43 76.29 78.22
C ILE A 58 10.83 76.83 79.60
N THR A 59 12.05 76.54 80.03
CA THR A 59 12.66 77.14 81.23
C THR A 59 13.80 78.09 80.86
N VAL A 60 13.79 79.29 81.44
CA VAL A 60 14.75 80.38 81.14
C VAL A 60 15.45 80.83 82.41
N THR A 61 16.78 80.97 82.35
CA THR A 61 17.60 81.60 83.40
C THR A 61 18.44 82.71 82.79
N GLY A 62 18.56 83.86 83.47
CA GLY A 62 19.45 84.95 83.04
C GLY A 62 19.01 85.74 81.80
N GLY A 63 17.74 85.62 81.39
CA GLY A 63 17.14 86.33 80.25
C GLY A 63 15.61 86.42 80.33
N GLU A 64 14.99 86.99 79.31
CA GLU A 64 13.53 87.01 79.11
C GLU A 64 13.08 85.84 78.21
N PHE A 65 11.77 85.54 78.19
CA PHE A 65 11.23 84.44 77.37
C PHE A 65 11.60 84.63 75.88
N PRO A 66 12.12 83.59 75.19
CA PRO A 66 12.52 83.71 73.80
C PRO A 66 11.32 83.86 72.87
N GLN A 67 11.53 84.55 71.75
CA GLN A 67 10.53 84.70 70.69
C GLN A 67 11.01 83.99 69.43
N GLY A 68 10.31 82.92 69.04
CA GLY A 68 10.58 82.20 67.79
C GLY A 68 10.37 83.08 66.56
N ASP A 69 11.06 82.75 65.48
CA ASP A 69 10.77 83.30 64.16
C ASP A 69 9.51 82.66 63.53
N PHE A 70 9.14 83.12 62.33
CA PHE A 70 7.91 82.68 61.67
C PHE A 70 7.95 81.24 61.18
N ASP A 71 9.14 80.70 60.90
CA ASP A 71 9.29 79.33 60.38
C ASP A 71 9.78 78.34 61.44
N PHE A 72 9.81 78.75 62.72
CA PHE A 72 10.28 77.96 63.85
C PHE A 72 11.65 77.33 63.61
N SER A 73 12.51 78.03 62.85
CA SER A 73 13.88 77.60 62.60
C SER A 73 14.85 78.22 63.60
N GLY A 74 14.52 79.38 64.14
CA GLY A 74 15.33 80.16 65.05
C GLY A 74 14.51 80.98 66.03
N PHE A 75 15.19 81.82 66.80
CA PHE A 75 14.56 82.65 67.82
C PHE A 75 15.39 83.88 68.15
N THR A 76 14.73 84.86 68.77
CA THR A 76 15.38 85.98 69.45
C THR A 76 15.31 85.80 70.96
N PHE A 77 16.36 86.21 71.67
CA PHE A 77 16.46 86.04 73.11
C PHE A 77 17.11 87.26 73.75
N LYS A 78 16.49 87.79 74.80
CA LYS A 78 17.03 88.94 75.52
C LYS A 78 17.76 88.50 76.79
N ILE A 79 19.08 88.67 76.77
CA ILE A 79 20.00 88.29 77.84
C ILE A 79 20.09 89.42 78.87
N THR A 80 19.86 89.10 80.14
CA THR A 80 19.88 90.05 81.27
C THR A 80 20.96 89.74 82.32
N SER A 81 21.63 88.59 82.21
CA SER A 81 22.73 88.16 83.07
C SER A 81 23.97 87.76 82.27
N GLN A 82 25.13 87.69 82.93
CA GLN A 82 26.40 87.31 82.27
C GLN A 82 26.38 85.87 81.74
N THR A 83 25.56 85.00 82.32
CA THR A 83 25.24 83.67 81.78
C THR A 83 23.73 83.54 81.71
N ALA A 84 23.24 83.07 80.56
CA ALA A 84 21.81 82.86 80.33
C ALA A 84 21.59 81.53 79.61
N THR A 85 20.50 80.85 79.94
CA THR A 85 20.16 79.54 79.37
C THR A 85 18.68 79.47 79.00
N ILE A 86 18.40 78.76 77.91
CA ILE A 86 17.05 78.32 77.53
C ILE A 86 17.11 76.80 77.52
N SER A 87 16.32 76.15 78.37
CA SER A 87 16.20 74.69 78.41
C SER A 87 14.81 74.31 77.94
N ILE A 88 14.76 73.56 76.84
CA ILE A 88 13.52 73.15 76.17
C ILE A 88 13.45 71.62 76.19
N PRO A 89 12.44 71.02 76.82
CA PRO A 89 12.20 69.58 76.74
C PRO A 89 11.94 69.13 75.30
N PHE A 90 12.07 67.84 75.07
CA PHE A 90 11.78 67.24 73.77
C PHE A 90 10.29 66.89 73.64
N PHE A 91 9.72 66.98 72.43
CA PHE A 91 8.34 66.58 72.15
C PHE A 91 8.31 65.21 71.47
N GLN A 92 7.94 64.15 72.19
CA GLN A 92 7.83 62.80 71.62
C GLN A 92 6.51 62.67 70.83
N ASP A 93 6.60 62.62 69.51
CA ASP A 93 5.42 62.48 68.63
C ASP A 93 5.01 61.01 68.37
N GLY A 94 5.93 60.07 68.63
CA GLY A 94 5.73 58.63 68.47
C GLY A 94 5.87 58.13 67.02
N ILE A 95 6.36 58.96 66.11
CA ILE A 95 6.66 58.63 64.72
C ILE A 95 8.15 58.37 64.60
N ALA A 96 8.55 57.29 63.93
CA ALA A 96 9.96 57.02 63.68
C ALA A 96 10.44 57.80 62.44
N GLU A 97 11.38 58.72 62.62
CA GLU A 97 12.02 59.59 61.66
C GLU A 97 13.52 59.28 61.52
N SER A 98 14.09 59.64 60.37
CA SER A 98 15.55 59.55 60.18
C SER A 98 16.27 60.65 60.96
N PRO A 99 17.49 60.40 61.49
CA PRO A 99 18.23 61.42 62.22
C PRO A 99 18.42 62.72 61.43
N VAL A 100 18.11 63.85 62.06
CA VAL A 100 18.26 65.20 61.47
C VAL A 100 19.35 65.96 62.20
N THR A 101 20.30 66.53 61.45
CA THR A 101 21.33 67.43 62.02
C THR A 101 20.94 68.89 61.82
N VAL A 102 20.76 69.62 62.92
CA VAL A 102 20.42 71.04 62.92
C VAL A 102 21.60 71.82 63.46
N THR A 103 22.02 72.84 62.72
CA THR A 103 23.08 73.78 63.11
C THR A 103 22.45 75.11 63.47
N TYR A 104 22.57 75.49 64.74
CA TYR A 104 22.14 76.78 65.27
C TYR A 104 23.29 77.77 65.20
N THR A 105 23.06 78.95 64.63
CA THR A 105 24.08 79.98 64.45
C THR A 105 23.65 81.27 65.12
N LEU A 106 24.48 81.78 66.04
CA LEU A 106 24.33 83.10 66.62
C LEU A 106 24.66 84.18 65.57
N ALA A 107 23.64 84.93 65.16
CA ALA A 107 23.79 85.98 64.16
C ALA A 107 24.52 87.21 64.74
N PRO A 108 25.21 88.02 63.91
CA PRO A 108 25.69 89.34 64.34
C PRO A 108 24.53 90.29 64.65
N GLY A 109 24.68 91.14 65.67
CA GLY A 109 23.68 92.12 66.04
C GLY A 109 24.25 93.36 66.74
N SER A 110 23.40 94.35 66.99
CA SER A 110 23.80 95.57 67.70
C SER A 110 23.95 95.32 69.20
N GLY A 111 25.03 95.83 69.79
CA GLY A 111 25.23 95.80 71.25
C GLY A 111 26.03 94.62 71.79
N TYR A 112 26.51 93.72 70.93
CA TYR A 112 27.41 92.62 71.28
C TYR A 112 28.34 92.26 70.11
N ILE A 113 29.37 91.47 70.40
CA ILE A 113 30.26 90.85 69.42
C ILE A 113 30.06 89.34 69.50
N VAL A 114 29.94 88.64 68.38
CA VAL A 114 29.88 87.16 68.37
C VAL A 114 31.28 86.60 68.53
N SER A 115 31.47 85.65 69.45
CA SER A 115 32.75 84.99 69.64
C SER A 115 33.15 84.19 68.41
N SER A 116 34.39 84.37 67.93
CA SER A 116 34.89 83.68 66.72
C SER A 116 35.00 82.16 66.87
N ASP A 117 35.13 81.66 68.10
CA ASP A 117 35.32 80.26 68.48
C ASP A 117 34.04 79.59 69.01
N ALA A 118 32.94 80.32 69.16
CA ALA A 118 31.68 79.83 69.74
C ALA A 118 30.48 80.60 69.16
N LYS A 119 30.35 80.56 67.83
CA LYS A 119 29.30 81.26 67.06
C LYS A 119 28.14 80.36 66.63
N GLN A 120 28.34 79.05 66.63
CA GLN A 120 27.38 78.07 66.17
C GLN A 120 27.63 76.74 66.87
N ASP A 121 26.60 75.92 66.94
CA ASP A 121 26.69 74.54 67.42
C ASP A 121 25.66 73.66 66.69
N SER A 122 25.91 72.36 66.65
CA SER A 122 25.07 71.40 65.92
C SER A 122 24.50 70.34 66.85
N VAL A 123 23.20 70.09 66.69
CA VAL A 123 22.45 69.08 67.44
C VAL A 123 21.92 68.04 66.47
N ILE A 124 22.10 66.76 66.79
CA ILE A 124 21.50 65.64 66.06
C ILE A 124 20.24 65.21 66.80
N PHE A 125 19.09 65.29 66.14
CA PHE A 125 17.82 64.72 66.59
C PHE A 125 17.69 63.31 66.03
N ARG A 126 17.34 62.32 66.85
CA ARG A 126 17.08 60.93 66.43
C ARG A 126 16.14 60.21 67.38
N ASP A 127 15.49 59.17 66.89
CA ASP A 127 14.61 58.34 67.72
C ASP A 127 15.35 57.23 68.43
N ASN A 128 14.64 56.64 69.39
CA ASN A 128 15.00 55.37 69.97
C ASN A 128 13.75 54.49 70.21
N PRO A 129 13.68 53.30 69.59
CA PRO A 129 14.69 52.76 68.67
C PRO A 129 14.74 53.57 67.36
N ALA A 130 15.92 53.68 66.75
CA ALA A 130 16.06 54.23 65.40
C ALA A 130 15.16 53.44 64.42
N PRO A 131 14.66 54.06 63.33
CA PRO A 131 13.93 53.32 62.32
C PRO A 131 14.79 52.16 61.80
N PRO A 132 14.19 50.97 61.53
CA PRO A 132 14.94 49.84 61.02
C PRO A 132 15.60 50.24 59.70
N GLU A 133 16.93 50.07 59.60
CA GLU A 133 17.65 50.29 58.35
C GLU A 133 17.16 49.27 57.31
N ASN A 134 16.96 49.73 56.08
CA ASN A 134 16.68 48.84 54.95
C ASN A 134 17.96 48.11 54.55
N ASN A 135 18.01 46.81 54.78
CA ASN A 135 19.08 45.94 54.31
C ASN A 135 18.70 45.38 52.92
N PRO A 136 19.67 45.23 52.00
CA PRO A 136 19.38 44.66 50.70
C PRO A 136 18.91 43.20 50.82
N PRO A 137 18.15 42.73 49.83
CA PRO A 137 17.74 41.33 49.77
C PRO A 137 18.95 40.42 49.53
N VAL A 138 18.77 39.12 49.78
CA VAL A 138 19.77 38.07 49.55
C VAL A 138 19.21 37.10 48.51
N ALA A 139 19.81 37.10 47.32
CA ALA A 139 19.52 36.17 46.25
C ALA A 139 20.43 34.94 46.35
N ASN A 140 19.86 33.73 46.33
CA ASN A 140 20.60 32.49 46.45
C ASN A 140 20.56 31.70 45.13
N ASP A 141 21.72 31.19 44.69
CA ASP A 141 21.79 30.40 43.46
C ASP A 141 20.82 29.20 43.47
N ASP A 142 20.14 28.99 42.35
CA ASP A 142 19.24 27.87 42.11
C ASP A 142 19.94 26.75 41.33
N GLY A 143 19.50 25.51 41.56
CA GLY A 143 19.92 24.35 40.78
C GLY A 143 18.72 23.52 40.34
N ILE A 144 18.65 23.21 39.05
CA ILE A 144 17.61 22.33 38.49
C ILE A 144 18.21 21.27 37.57
N SER A 145 17.48 20.17 37.40
CA SER A 145 17.81 19.14 36.41
C SER A 145 16.57 18.78 35.60
N ASN A 146 16.70 18.77 34.27
CA ASN A 146 15.62 18.44 33.36
C ASN A 146 16.10 17.60 32.16
N PRO A 147 15.23 16.75 31.59
CA PRO A 147 15.48 16.17 30.28
C PRO A 147 15.60 17.24 29.19
N GLU A 148 16.43 16.97 28.18
CA GLU A 148 16.68 17.83 27.01
C GLU A 148 15.44 18.11 26.15
N ASN A 149 14.39 17.30 26.30
CA ASN A 149 13.16 17.36 25.50
C ASN A 149 11.92 17.82 26.27
N GLN A 150 12.09 18.42 27.46
CA GLN A 150 10.98 18.92 28.28
C GLN A 150 11.11 20.40 28.62
N VAL A 151 9.98 21.10 28.61
CA VAL A 151 9.86 22.43 29.19
C VAL A 151 9.77 22.29 30.70
N PHE A 152 10.56 23.08 31.42
CA PHE A 152 10.59 23.12 32.86
C PHE A 152 10.02 24.43 33.38
N ASN A 153 9.27 24.39 34.48
CA ASN A 153 8.75 25.58 35.14
C ASN A 153 9.19 25.59 36.61
N GLY A 154 9.56 26.75 37.11
CA GLY A 154 10.02 26.92 38.48
C GLY A 154 9.78 28.32 39.02
N ASN A 155 10.33 28.61 40.20
CA ASN A 155 10.32 29.94 40.79
C ASN A 155 11.67 30.24 41.46
N VAL A 156 12.36 31.28 41.01
CA VAL A 156 13.68 31.69 41.53
C VAL A 156 13.61 32.30 42.93
N LEU A 157 12.46 32.82 43.36
CA LEU A 157 12.30 33.47 44.67
C LEU A 157 12.11 32.46 45.81
N SER A 158 12.20 31.16 45.56
CA SER A 158 11.81 30.12 46.53
C SER A 158 12.80 29.99 47.70
N ASN A 159 14.06 30.32 47.45
CA ASN A 159 15.19 30.28 48.39
C ASN A 159 15.74 31.69 48.69
N ASP A 160 15.17 32.74 48.11
CA ASP A 160 15.58 34.13 48.33
C ASP A 160 14.94 34.72 49.59
N THR A 161 15.64 35.65 50.23
CA THR A 161 15.16 36.25 51.49
C THR A 161 15.48 37.74 51.57
N ASP A 162 14.75 38.45 52.41
CA ASP A 162 15.01 39.84 52.75
C ASP A 162 15.12 39.99 54.28
N PRO A 163 16.19 40.61 54.82
CA PRO A 163 16.36 40.76 56.28
C PRO A 163 15.25 41.57 56.95
N ASN A 164 14.63 42.50 56.22
CA ASN A 164 13.52 43.33 56.67
C ASN A 164 12.16 42.69 56.38
N SER A 165 12.14 41.50 55.77
CA SER A 165 10.94 40.80 55.29
C SER A 165 10.14 41.61 54.25
N ASP A 166 10.82 42.47 53.49
CA ASP A 166 10.21 43.18 52.37
C ASP A 166 9.84 42.21 51.23
N THR A 167 8.85 42.60 50.43
CA THR A 167 8.37 41.77 49.32
C THR A 167 9.38 41.80 48.17
N LEU A 168 9.87 40.62 47.79
CA LEU A 168 10.82 40.47 46.70
C LEU A 168 10.14 40.44 45.34
N THR A 169 10.74 41.13 44.37
CA THR A 169 10.35 41.08 42.96
C THR A 169 11.56 40.91 42.05
N VAL A 170 11.42 40.15 40.98
CA VAL A 170 12.46 40.04 39.94
C VAL A 170 12.39 41.27 39.03
N THR A 171 13.55 41.92 38.82
CA THR A 171 13.68 43.16 38.06
C THR A 171 14.52 43.02 36.80
N ALA A 172 15.40 42.01 36.70
CA ALA A 172 16.21 41.78 35.52
C ALA A 172 16.48 40.29 35.27
N LEU A 173 16.65 39.95 33.98
CA LEU A 173 17.10 38.66 33.48
C LEU A 173 18.38 38.89 32.68
N ASN A 174 19.49 38.24 33.05
CA ASN A 174 20.81 38.44 32.46
C ASN A 174 21.22 39.93 32.37
N GLY A 175 20.89 40.72 33.40
CA GLY A 175 21.15 42.16 33.46
C GLY A 175 20.25 43.04 32.57
N ASN A 176 19.28 42.46 31.85
CA ASN A 176 18.34 43.18 31.00
C ASN A 176 16.94 43.24 31.63
N ASN A 177 16.25 44.37 31.44
CA ASN A 177 14.85 44.52 31.84
C ASN A 177 13.90 43.86 30.83
N ALA A 178 13.94 42.52 30.77
CA ALA A 178 13.15 41.69 29.84
C ALA A 178 12.13 40.80 30.57
N ILE A 179 11.72 41.21 31.77
CA ILE A 179 10.80 40.46 32.62
C ILE A 179 9.41 40.32 31.96
N GLY A 180 8.84 39.12 32.01
CA GLY A 180 7.56 38.77 31.40
C GLY A 180 7.61 38.49 29.89
N SER A 181 8.78 38.60 29.27
CA SER A 181 8.99 38.32 27.84
C SER A 181 9.84 37.07 27.63
N SER A 182 9.65 36.38 26.51
CA SER A 182 10.52 35.28 26.11
C SER A 182 11.87 35.81 25.59
N VAL A 183 12.96 35.27 26.12
CA VAL A 183 14.34 35.62 25.80
C VAL A 183 15.08 34.36 25.35
N THR A 184 15.89 34.48 24.31
CA THR A 184 16.80 33.40 23.89
C THR A 184 18.12 33.52 24.64
N LEU A 185 18.52 32.45 25.32
CA LEU A 185 19.80 32.35 26.02
C LEU A 185 20.96 32.13 25.04
N ASN A 186 22.19 32.24 25.53
CA ASN A 186 23.40 31.98 24.74
C ASN A 186 23.46 30.55 24.18
N SER A 187 22.84 29.60 24.88
CA SER A 187 22.67 28.21 24.42
C SER A 187 21.70 28.05 23.25
N GLY A 188 20.87 29.07 22.95
CA GLY A 188 19.74 28.98 22.04
C GLY A 188 18.45 28.48 22.69
N ALA A 189 18.48 28.09 23.98
CA ALA A 189 17.30 27.81 24.77
C ALA A 189 16.44 29.07 24.96
N ILE A 190 15.16 28.89 25.26
CA ILE A 190 14.20 29.99 25.44
C ILE A 190 13.76 30.02 26.90
N ILE A 191 13.85 31.18 27.55
CA ILE A 191 13.42 31.41 28.93
C ILE A 191 12.38 32.54 28.95
N THR A 192 11.37 32.40 29.80
CA THR A 192 10.49 33.52 30.19
C THR A 192 10.52 33.59 31.71
N LEU A 193 10.94 34.72 32.28
CA LEU A 193 11.01 34.96 33.73
C LEU A 193 10.09 36.13 34.10
N ASN A 194 9.20 35.93 35.07
CA ASN A 194 8.20 36.91 35.50
C ASN A 194 8.63 37.64 36.78
N ALA A 195 8.03 38.80 37.03
CA ALA A 195 8.36 39.64 38.19
C ALA A 195 8.08 38.95 39.55
N ASN A 196 7.17 37.98 39.57
CA ASN A 196 6.87 37.16 40.75
C ASN A 196 7.80 35.95 40.92
N GLY A 197 8.90 35.89 40.17
CA GLY A 197 9.89 34.82 40.22
C GLY A 197 9.57 33.59 39.39
N THR A 198 8.33 33.41 38.94
CA THR A 198 7.98 32.23 38.12
C THR A 198 8.68 32.28 36.76
N TYR A 199 9.18 31.14 36.31
CA TYR A 199 9.82 31.03 35.00
C TYR A 199 9.43 29.77 34.24
N SER A 200 9.60 29.83 32.92
CA SER A 200 9.48 28.70 31.99
C SER A 200 10.72 28.61 31.11
N TYR A 201 11.45 27.49 31.24
CA TYR A 201 12.67 27.19 30.50
C TYR A 201 12.38 26.10 29.45
N ASN A 202 12.66 26.41 28.19
CA ASN A 202 12.53 25.48 27.07
C ASN A 202 13.90 25.26 26.42
N PRO A 203 14.47 24.03 26.48
CA PRO A 203 15.72 23.68 25.80
C PRO A 203 15.73 23.96 24.29
N ASN A 204 14.56 24.10 23.67
CA ASN A 204 14.38 24.49 22.26
C ASN A 204 15.16 23.60 21.27
N GLY A 205 15.25 22.31 21.58
CA GLY A 205 15.95 21.30 20.78
C GLY A 205 17.48 21.47 20.71
N GLN A 206 18.05 22.47 21.40
CA GLN A 206 19.48 22.79 21.30
C GLN A 206 20.38 21.69 21.88
N PHE A 207 19.82 20.83 22.73
CA PHE A 207 20.53 19.77 23.45
C PHE A 207 20.20 18.36 22.91
N ASN A 208 19.51 18.25 21.76
CA ASN A 208 19.11 16.97 21.16
C ASN A 208 20.29 16.09 20.69
N TYR A 209 21.51 16.64 20.70
CA TYR A 209 22.74 15.91 20.39
C TYR A 209 23.22 15.02 21.56
N LEU A 210 22.65 15.19 22.76
CA LEU A 210 22.99 14.39 23.93
C LEU A 210 22.46 12.96 23.77
N ASN A 211 23.34 11.98 23.96
CA ASN A 211 22.94 10.58 24.09
C ASN A 211 22.35 10.32 25.49
N ASN A 212 21.65 9.19 25.63
CA ASN A 212 21.04 8.78 26.88
C ASN A 212 22.05 8.78 28.06
N GLY A 213 21.74 9.55 29.09
CA GLY A 213 22.57 9.72 30.29
C GLY A 213 23.71 10.73 30.17
N GLN A 214 23.94 11.34 29.00
CA GLN A 214 24.89 12.45 28.86
C GLN A 214 24.30 13.73 29.47
N VAL A 215 25.16 14.60 30.01
CA VAL A 215 24.73 15.83 30.68
C VAL A 215 25.40 17.05 30.05
N ALA A 216 24.62 18.10 29.82
CA ALA A 216 25.10 19.44 29.50
C ALA A 216 24.60 20.46 30.54
N GLY A 217 25.28 21.61 30.64
CA GLY A 217 24.88 22.70 31.51
C GLY A 217 24.35 23.89 30.71
N ASP A 218 23.36 24.60 31.27
CA ASP A 218 22.97 25.96 30.86
C ASP A 218 22.84 26.86 32.10
N ILE A 219 22.88 28.17 31.90
CA ILE A 219 22.85 29.14 33.00
C ILE A 219 22.18 30.45 32.58
N PHE A 220 21.40 31.03 33.49
CA PHE A 220 20.96 32.42 33.41
C PHE A 220 21.04 33.07 34.79
N SER A 221 21.19 34.39 34.83
CA SER A 221 21.15 35.18 36.07
C SER A 221 19.87 35.99 36.18
N TYR A 222 19.47 36.27 37.41
CA TYR A 222 18.32 37.12 37.73
C TYR A 222 18.66 38.11 38.84
N THR A 223 18.02 39.28 38.80
CA THR A 223 18.18 40.31 39.83
C THR A 223 16.86 40.51 40.56
N ILE A 224 16.90 40.52 41.89
CA ILE A 224 15.73 40.78 42.75
C ILE A 224 15.83 42.17 43.40
N SER A 225 14.70 42.74 43.78
CA SER A 225 14.61 43.98 44.56
C SER A 225 13.57 43.89 45.67
N ASP A 226 13.87 44.56 46.78
CA ASP A 226 12.99 44.79 47.94
C ASP A 226 11.95 45.92 47.72
N GLY A 227 12.06 46.68 46.63
CA GLY A 227 11.23 47.87 46.38
C GLY A 227 11.53 49.08 47.30
N LYS A 228 12.56 48.98 48.14
CA LYS A 228 13.07 50.00 49.08
C LYS A 228 14.46 50.53 48.69
N GLY A 229 15.05 49.98 47.62
CA GLY A 229 16.30 50.44 47.03
C GLY A 229 17.43 49.40 47.12
N GLY A 230 17.20 48.28 47.79
CA GLY A 230 18.09 47.13 47.79
C GLY A 230 17.85 46.21 46.58
N THR A 231 18.95 45.64 46.08
CA THR A 231 18.94 44.64 45.00
C THR A 231 20.04 43.62 45.20
N ASP A 232 19.82 42.39 44.74
CA ASP A 232 20.85 41.35 44.69
C ASP A 232 20.68 40.46 43.44
N THR A 233 21.71 39.72 43.05
CA THR A 233 21.73 38.89 41.82
C THR A 233 22.24 37.49 42.11
N ALA A 234 21.54 36.48 41.58
CA ALA A 234 21.92 35.08 41.65
C ALA A 234 21.78 34.39 40.27
N ASN A 235 22.27 33.16 40.19
CA ASN A 235 22.23 32.33 39.00
C ASN A 235 21.29 31.15 39.16
N VAL A 236 20.69 30.74 38.05
CA VAL A 236 20.02 29.45 37.92
C VAL A 236 20.91 28.54 37.09
N ILE A 237 21.43 27.49 37.71
CA ILE A 237 22.26 26.46 37.06
C ILE A 237 21.37 25.30 36.61
N ILE A 238 21.36 25.04 35.32
CA ILE A 238 20.48 24.04 34.69
C ILE A 238 21.31 22.84 34.22
N SER A 239 21.02 21.66 34.75
CA SER A 239 21.61 20.39 34.32
C SER A 239 20.66 19.65 33.38
N ILE A 240 21.09 19.48 32.12
CA ILE A 240 20.26 18.94 31.05
C ILE A 240 20.73 17.54 30.74
N THR A 241 19.91 16.54 31.03
CA THR A 241 20.24 15.12 30.81
C THR A 241 19.65 14.65 29.50
N GLY A 242 20.46 14.10 28.59
CA GLY A 242 20.00 13.41 27.40
C GLY A 242 19.20 12.15 27.74
N VAL A 243 18.08 11.94 27.06
CA VAL A 243 17.25 10.74 27.17
C VAL A 243 17.28 9.95 25.87
N THR A 244 16.94 8.67 25.94
CA THR A 244 16.82 7.85 24.73
C THR A 244 15.67 8.38 23.89
N GLN A 245 15.98 8.99 22.75
CA GLN A 245 14.98 9.25 21.73
C GLN A 245 14.65 7.93 21.04
N THR A 246 13.47 7.38 21.32
CA THR A 246 12.93 6.28 20.51
C THR A 246 12.69 6.81 19.10
N PRO A 247 13.26 6.19 18.05
CA PRO A 247 12.94 6.57 16.68
C PRO A 247 11.43 6.58 16.49
N VAL A 248 10.92 7.62 15.85
CA VAL A 248 9.51 7.66 15.45
C VAL A 248 9.29 6.50 14.48
N ASN A 249 8.28 5.67 14.77
CA ASN A 249 7.86 4.60 13.88
C ASN A 249 7.41 5.20 12.55
N GLN A 250 8.06 4.78 11.47
CA GLN A 250 7.72 5.12 10.10
C GLN A 250 6.90 3.97 9.53
N ASN A 251 5.94 4.29 8.66
CA ASN A 251 5.18 3.24 8.00
C ASN A 251 6.12 2.39 7.11
N PRO A 252 5.81 1.10 6.95
CA PRO A 252 6.51 0.26 5.99
C PRO A 252 6.29 0.80 4.57
N ILE A 253 7.12 0.35 3.64
CA ILE A 253 7.05 0.65 2.22
C ILE A 253 6.69 -0.63 1.49
N ALA A 254 5.48 -0.66 0.94
CA ALA A 254 5.01 -1.72 0.05
C ALA A 254 5.25 -1.31 -1.41
N VAL A 255 5.76 -2.22 -2.24
CA VAL A 255 6.12 -2.00 -3.63
C VAL A 255 5.34 -2.96 -4.50
N ASN A 256 4.68 -2.45 -5.54
CA ASN A 256 3.88 -3.29 -6.43
C ASN A 256 4.70 -4.43 -7.06
N ASP A 257 4.11 -5.61 -7.09
CA ASP A 257 4.67 -6.79 -7.71
C ASP A 257 4.09 -7.03 -9.10
N SER A 258 4.86 -7.74 -9.92
CA SER A 258 4.34 -8.31 -11.14
C SER A 258 4.91 -9.71 -11.40
N GLY A 259 4.12 -10.54 -12.07
CA GLY A 259 4.54 -11.86 -12.48
C GLY A 259 3.74 -12.33 -13.69
N SER A 260 4.16 -13.46 -14.26
CA SER A 260 3.44 -14.09 -15.37
C SER A 260 3.33 -15.60 -15.19
N THR A 261 2.21 -16.16 -15.61
CA THR A 261 1.95 -17.60 -15.64
C THR A 261 1.15 -17.95 -16.89
N THR A 262 0.94 -19.24 -17.17
CA THR A 262 -0.05 -19.68 -18.15
C THR A 262 -1.39 -19.92 -17.47
N GLU A 263 -2.49 -19.89 -18.23
CA GLU A 263 -3.85 -20.08 -17.71
C GLU A 263 -4.09 -21.47 -17.09
N LYS A 264 -3.18 -22.42 -17.29
CA LYS A 264 -3.21 -23.78 -16.69
C LYS A 264 -2.26 -23.98 -15.52
N GLN A 265 -1.45 -22.99 -15.17
CA GLN A 265 -0.44 -23.12 -14.12
C GLN A 265 -0.74 -22.18 -12.97
N ALA A 266 -0.67 -22.73 -11.76
CA ALA A 266 -0.66 -21.92 -10.55
C ALA A 266 0.61 -21.06 -10.51
N PHE A 267 0.47 -19.84 -10.02
CA PHE A 267 1.57 -18.90 -9.83
C PHE A 267 1.84 -18.74 -8.34
N THR A 268 3.06 -19.04 -7.92
CA THR A 268 3.51 -18.87 -6.54
C THR A 268 4.68 -17.91 -6.49
N SER A 269 4.62 -16.94 -5.58
CA SER A 269 5.72 -16.02 -5.28
C SER A 269 5.56 -15.51 -3.84
N ASN A 270 6.38 -14.54 -3.45
CA ASN A 270 6.29 -13.85 -2.17
C ASN A 270 6.25 -12.34 -2.40
N VAL A 271 5.23 -11.67 -1.83
CA VAL A 271 5.01 -10.22 -1.98
C VAL A 271 5.97 -9.36 -1.15
N LEU A 272 6.68 -9.95 -0.17
CA LEU A 272 7.56 -9.20 0.74
C LEU A 272 9.01 -9.06 0.22
N ILE A 273 9.33 -9.60 -0.97
CA ILE A 273 10.72 -9.64 -1.48
C ILE A 273 11.29 -8.23 -1.74
N ASN A 274 10.44 -7.32 -2.18
CA ASN A 274 10.75 -5.93 -2.55
C ASN A 274 10.20 -4.91 -1.55
N ASP A 275 9.57 -5.37 -0.47
CA ASP A 275 9.02 -4.54 0.59
C ASP A 275 10.03 -4.35 1.72
N GLY A 276 9.88 -3.26 2.48
CA GLY A 276 10.76 -3.00 3.60
C GLY A 276 10.22 -1.97 4.57
N ASP A 277 10.90 -1.83 5.70
CA ASP A 277 10.56 -0.84 6.71
C ASP A 277 11.74 0.13 6.93
N PRO A 278 11.53 1.45 6.89
CA PRO A 278 12.60 2.43 7.09
C PRO A 278 13.30 2.34 8.46
N ASN A 279 12.62 1.86 9.50
CA ASN A 279 13.21 1.63 10.81
C ASN A 279 13.90 0.26 10.92
N GLY A 280 13.83 -0.57 9.87
CA GLY A 280 14.36 -1.93 9.85
C GLY A 280 13.49 -2.92 10.63
N ASP A 281 12.24 -2.56 10.90
CA ASP A 281 11.30 -3.44 11.59
C ASP A 281 10.85 -4.60 10.71
N ASN A 282 10.49 -5.72 11.34
CA ASN A 282 10.02 -6.89 10.62
C ASN A 282 8.61 -6.65 10.08
N ILE A 283 8.42 -6.78 8.77
CA ILE A 283 7.13 -6.65 8.11
C ILE A 283 6.44 -7.99 7.93
N VAL A 284 5.11 -7.98 8.01
CA VAL A 284 4.24 -9.13 7.70
C VAL A 284 3.05 -8.67 6.88
N VAL A 285 2.45 -9.55 6.09
CA VAL A 285 1.17 -9.26 5.45
C VAL A 285 0.08 -9.22 6.53
N SER A 286 -0.68 -8.13 6.60
CA SER A 286 -1.81 -7.92 7.52
C SER A 286 -3.17 -8.05 6.85
N GLY A 287 -3.25 -7.92 5.52
CA GLY A 287 -4.51 -7.99 4.80
C GLY A 287 -4.39 -8.27 3.31
N VAL A 288 -5.52 -8.64 2.73
CA VAL A 288 -5.69 -8.94 1.31
C VAL A 288 -7.04 -8.44 0.82
N ASN A 289 -7.06 -7.66 -0.28
CA ASN A 289 -8.24 -7.00 -0.84
C ASN A 289 -9.12 -6.29 0.22
N GLY A 290 -8.50 -5.64 1.20
CA GLY A 290 -9.19 -4.93 2.29
C GLY A 290 -9.79 -5.82 3.38
N THR A 291 -9.40 -7.10 3.45
CA THR A 291 -9.83 -8.07 4.48
C THR A 291 -8.63 -8.69 5.20
N THR A 292 -8.85 -9.35 6.34
CA THR A 292 -7.80 -10.03 7.12
C THR A 292 -7.75 -11.56 6.91
N ASN A 293 -8.32 -12.04 5.79
CA ASN A 293 -8.49 -13.47 5.49
C ASN A 293 -7.21 -14.12 4.93
N LEU A 294 -6.14 -14.15 5.73
CA LEU A 294 -4.84 -14.73 5.34
C LEU A 294 -4.78 -16.24 5.59
N GLY A 295 -3.99 -16.95 4.77
CA GLY A 295 -3.74 -18.39 4.88
C GLY A 295 -4.91 -19.29 4.47
N ILE A 296 -6.00 -18.72 3.95
CA ILE A 296 -7.17 -19.44 3.48
C ILE A 296 -7.48 -19.09 2.02
N PRO A 297 -8.13 -19.98 1.25
CA PRO A 297 -8.55 -19.67 -0.11
C PRO A 297 -9.59 -18.55 -0.14
N PHE A 298 -9.40 -17.58 -1.03
CA PHE A 298 -10.39 -16.57 -1.34
C PHE A 298 -10.52 -16.36 -2.85
N ASN A 299 -11.70 -15.93 -3.30
CA ASN A 299 -11.97 -15.71 -4.72
C ASN A 299 -11.69 -14.25 -5.09
N LEU A 300 -10.94 -14.05 -6.17
CA LEU A 300 -10.76 -12.74 -6.79
C LEU A 300 -12.01 -12.33 -7.56
N ALA A 301 -12.07 -11.06 -7.94
CA ALA A 301 -13.16 -10.52 -8.77
C ALA A 301 -13.28 -11.24 -10.12
N SER A 302 -12.17 -11.78 -10.64
CA SER A 302 -12.12 -12.61 -11.85
C SER A 302 -12.75 -14.00 -11.68
N GLY A 303 -12.93 -14.47 -10.45
CA GLY A 303 -13.28 -15.86 -10.12
C GLY A 303 -12.07 -16.79 -9.92
N ALA A 304 -10.85 -16.29 -10.10
CA ALA A 304 -9.62 -17.00 -9.74
C ALA A 304 -9.51 -17.19 -8.20
N SER A 305 -8.77 -18.20 -7.77
CA SER A 305 -8.53 -18.49 -6.35
C SER A 305 -7.15 -18.02 -5.92
N LEU A 306 -7.05 -17.38 -4.77
CA LEU A 306 -5.79 -16.96 -4.16
C LEU A 306 -5.72 -17.45 -2.70
N ILE A 307 -4.53 -17.91 -2.29
CA ILE A 307 -4.15 -18.04 -0.88
C ILE A 307 -2.96 -17.12 -0.67
N LEU A 308 -3.06 -16.13 0.22
CA LEU A 308 -1.95 -15.27 0.64
C LEU A 308 -1.71 -15.47 2.13
N ASN A 309 -0.47 -15.80 2.51
CA ASN A 309 -0.07 -16.04 3.89
C ASN A 309 0.52 -14.77 4.52
N ALA A 310 0.56 -14.74 5.85
CA ALA A 310 1.15 -13.63 6.61
C ALA A 310 2.67 -13.46 6.36
N ASP A 311 3.35 -14.53 5.94
CA ASP A 311 4.78 -14.51 5.57
C ASP A 311 5.03 -14.02 4.13
N GLY A 312 3.98 -13.55 3.45
CA GLY A 312 4.05 -13.03 2.08
C GLY A 312 3.94 -14.08 0.99
N ASN A 313 4.09 -15.37 1.30
CA ASN A 313 3.97 -16.42 0.29
C ASN A 313 2.53 -16.52 -0.19
N PHE A 314 2.35 -16.51 -1.51
CA PHE A 314 1.03 -16.69 -2.12
C PHE A 314 0.99 -17.80 -3.17
N ASN A 315 -0.21 -18.31 -3.38
CA ASN A 315 -0.54 -19.26 -4.44
C ASN A 315 -1.80 -18.78 -5.16
N TYR A 316 -1.61 -18.33 -6.39
CA TYR A 316 -2.66 -17.90 -7.30
C TYR A 316 -2.99 -19.03 -8.28
N ASN A 317 -4.28 -19.33 -8.44
CA ASN A 317 -4.78 -20.28 -9.42
C ASN A 317 -5.92 -19.64 -10.21
N SER A 318 -5.79 -19.59 -11.54
CA SER A 318 -6.82 -19.09 -12.45
C SER A 318 -8.17 -19.80 -12.29
N ASN A 319 -8.18 -21.04 -11.76
CA ASN A 319 -9.36 -21.88 -11.64
C ASN A 319 -10.12 -22.05 -12.97
N GLY A 320 -9.38 -22.04 -14.08
CA GLY A 320 -9.90 -22.18 -15.44
C GLY A 320 -10.65 -20.97 -16.00
N VAL A 321 -10.75 -19.85 -15.26
CA VAL A 321 -11.50 -18.66 -15.71
C VAL A 321 -10.91 -18.01 -16.97
N PHE A 322 -9.65 -18.33 -17.29
CA PHE A 322 -8.91 -17.82 -18.45
C PHE A 322 -8.66 -18.85 -19.56
N ASN A 323 -9.29 -20.03 -19.53
CA ASN A 323 -9.07 -21.11 -20.52
C ASN A 323 -9.45 -20.75 -21.97
N ALA A 324 -10.19 -19.66 -22.18
CA ALA A 324 -10.51 -19.20 -23.54
C ALA A 324 -9.33 -18.53 -24.27
N LEU A 325 -8.20 -18.31 -23.57
CA LEU A 325 -7.02 -17.68 -24.15
C LEU A 325 -6.23 -18.70 -25.00
N ASN A 326 -5.97 -18.36 -26.25
CA ASN A 326 -5.12 -19.12 -27.18
C ASN A 326 -3.68 -18.59 -27.16
N ASP A 327 -2.77 -19.32 -27.82
CA ASP A 327 -1.37 -18.89 -27.95
C ASP A 327 -1.26 -17.45 -28.47
N GLY A 328 -0.46 -16.63 -27.78
CA GLY A 328 -0.26 -15.22 -28.12
C GLY A 328 -1.34 -14.27 -27.57
N GLN A 329 -2.40 -14.79 -26.94
CA GLN A 329 -3.35 -13.97 -26.17
C GLN A 329 -2.89 -13.84 -24.71
N THR A 330 -3.20 -12.70 -24.10
CA THR A 330 -2.90 -12.45 -22.69
C THR A 330 -4.08 -11.80 -21.98
N ALA A 331 -4.27 -12.16 -20.71
CA ALA A 331 -5.12 -11.44 -19.78
C ALA A 331 -4.31 -11.00 -18.56
N THR A 332 -4.90 -10.13 -17.74
CA THR A 332 -4.32 -9.69 -16.47
C THR A 332 -5.31 -9.90 -15.34
N ASP A 333 -4.81 -10.37 -14.21
CA ASP A 333 -5.54 -10.44 -12.95
C ASP A 333 -4.72 -9.75 -11.86
N SER A 334 -5.38 -9.34 -10.78
CA SER A 334 -4.71 -8.57 -9.73
C SER A 334 -5.38 -8.71 -8.37
N PHE A 335 -4.58 -8.54 -7.32
CA PHE A 335 -5.06 -8.38 -5.96
C PHE A 335 -4.22 -7.34 -5.22
N THR A 336 -4.80 -6.70 -4.21
CA THR A 336 -4.07 -5.82 -3.30
C THR A 336 -3.74 -6.55 -2.01
N TYR A 337 -2.62 -6.18 -1.40
CA TYR A 337 -2.23 -6.66 -0.08
C TYR A 337 -1.80 -5.49 0.79
N GLU A 338 -1.92 -5.68 2.10
CA GLU A 338 -1.48 -4.73 3.12
C GLU A 338 -0.37 -5.38 3.96
N ILE A 339 0.68 -4.62 4.25
CA ILE A 339 1.75 -5.02 5.16
C ILE A 339 1.73 -4.16 6.42
N SER A 340 2.15 -4.75 7.54
CA SER A 340 2.30 -4.08 8.83
C SER A 340 3.68 -4.34 9.43
N ASP A 341 4.20 -3.32 10.10
CA ASP A 341 5.42 -3.36 10.93
C ASP A 341 5.17 -3.90 12.36
N GLY A 342 3.91 -4.20 12.72
CA GLY A 342 3.53 -4.60 14.08
C GLY A 342 3.61 -3.49 15.14
N LYS A 343 3.93 -2.26 14.73
CA LYS A 343 4.04 -1.04 15.57
C LYS A 343 3.01 0.03 15.20
N GLY A 344 2.11 -0.28 14.27
CA GLY A 344 0.98 0.56 13.88
C GLY A 344 1.15 1.22 12.51
N GLY A 345 2.29 1.04 11.84
CA GLY A 345 2.48 1.41 10.45
C GLY A 345 1.85 0.38 9.51
N LEU A 346 1.24 0.88 8.44
CA LEU A 346 0.59 0.10 7.39
C LEU A 346 0.97 0.66 6.01
N ALA A 347 1.10 -0.23 5.03
CA ALA A 347 1.24 0.12 3.63
C ALA A 347 0.55 -0.88 2.72
N ASN A 348 0.11 -0.43 1.54
CA ASN A 348 -0.62 -1.24 0.58
C ASN A 348 0.12 -1.27 -0.77
N ALA A 349 0.09 -2.41 -1.43
CA ALA A 349 0.57 -2.57 -2.80
C ALA A 349 -0.31 -3.55 -3.57
N THR A 350 -0.06 -3.64 -4.88
CA THR A 350 -0.81 -4.47 -5.81
C THR A 350 0.10 -5.48 -6.47
N VAL A 351 -0.35 -6.73 -6.55
CA VAL A 351 0.25 -7.76 -7.36
C VAL A 351 -0.49 -7.83 -8.69
N THR A 352 0.23 -7.66 -9.79
CA THR A 352 -0.31 -7.82 -11.16
C THR A 352 0.18 -9.12 -11.78
N ILE A 353 -0.74 -9.99 -12.16
CA ILE A 353 -0.42 -11.29 -12.77
C ILE A 353 -0.82 -11.24 -14.24
N ILE A 354 0.14 -11.49 -15.13
CA ILE A 354 -0.09 -11.62 -16.56
C ILE A 354 -0.32 -13.11 -16.88
N ILE A 355 -1.51 -13.44 -17.36
CA ILE A 355 -1.90 -14.79 -17.76
C ILE A 355 -1.72 -14.90 -19.26
N GLN A 356 -0.80 -15.76 -19.70
CA GLN A 356 -0.58 -16.07 -21.10
C GLN A 356 -1.46 -17.26 -21.49
N GLY A 357 -2.19 -17.15 -22.59
CA GLY A 357 -2.94 -18.26 -23.15
C GLY A 357 -2.02 -19.32 -23.73
N ILE A 358 -2.33 -20.59 -23.48
CA ILE A 358 -1.79 -21.72 -24.21
C ILE A 358 -2.92 -22.43 -24.94
N THR A 359 -2.73 -22.71 -26.22
CA THR A 359 -3.82 -23.27 -27.01
C THR A 359 -4.27 -24.64 -26.47
N ASP A 360 -5.58 -24.77 -26.23
CA ASP A 360 -6.21 -25.96 -25.66
C ASP A 360 -6.39 -27.08 -26.71
N VAL A 361 -5.48 -28.04 -26.71
CA VAL A 361 -5.64 -29.28 -27.48
C VAL A 361 -6.59 -30.22 -26.72
N PRO A 362 -7.71 -30.70 -27.32
CA PRO A 362 -8.62 -31.63 -26.67
C PRO A 362 -7.93 -32.89 -26.18
N ALA A 363 -8.29 -33.33 -24.97
CA ALA A 363 -7.75 -34.55 -24.39
C ALA A 363 -8.04 -35.75 -25.31
N GLY A 364 -7.00 -36.50 -25.67
CA GLY A 364 -7.09 -37.64 -26.59
C GLY A 364 -6.92 -37.27 -28.07
N PHE A 365 -6.68 -36.01 -28.42
CA PHE A 365 -6.23 -35.64 -29.75
C PHE A 365 -4.82 -36.19 -29.99
N ASP A 366 -4.73 -37.24 -30.79
CA ASP A 366 -3.48 -37.70 -31.38
C ASP A 366 -3.35 -37.09 -32.79
N PRO A 367 -2.39 -36.19 -33.03
CA PRO A 367 -2.24 -35.57 -34.34
C PRO A 367 -1.87 -36.59 -35.42
N ALA A 368 -1.26 -37.72 -35.07
CA ALA A 368 -0.99 -38.81 -36.00
C ALA A 368 -2.28 -39.54 -36.41
N SER A 369 -3.16 -39.85 -35.45
CA SER A 369 -4.50 -40.40 -35.73
C SER A 369 -5.40 -39.41 -36.48
N TYR A 370 -5.29 -38.10 -36.20
CA TYR A 370 -6.00 -37.05 -36.94
C TYR A 370 -5.54 -36.96 -38.40
N ALA A 371 -4.23 -37.03 -38.64
CA ALA A 371 -3.69 -37.10 -40.00
C ALA A 371 -4.09 -38.41 -40.71
N ALA A 372 -4.05 -39.55 -40.00
CA ALA A 372 -4.38 -40.87 -40.54
C ALA A 372 -5.87 -41.02 -40.92
N SER A 373 -6.76 -40.35 -40.19
CA SER A 373 -8.21 -40.34 -40.48
C SER A 373 -8.59 -39.42 -41.65
N ASN A 374 -7.69 -38.55 -42.10
CA ASN A 374 -7.89 -37.66 -43.25
C ASN A 374 -6.70 -37.73 -44.23
N PRO A 375 -6.40 -38.93 -44.77
CA PRO A 375 -5.10 -39.24 -45.36
C PRO A 375 -4.85 -38.62 -46.74
N LEU A 376 -5.87 -38.08 -47.41
CA LEU A 376 -5.69 -37.48 -48.74
C LEU A 376 -5.34 -35.99 -48.67
N ASP A 377 -5.87 -35.26 -47.68
CA ASP A 377 -5.68 -33.81 -47.53
C ASP A 377 -4.54 -33.46 -46.56
N LEU A 378 -4.48 -34.10 -45.38
CA LEU A 378 -3.53 -33.74 -44.31
C LEU A 378 -2.17 -34.44 -44.44
N ILE A 379 -2.12 -35.70 -44.91
CA ILE A 379 -0.85 -36.43 -45.11
C ILE A 379 -0.09 -35.88 -46.33
N SER A 380 -0.78 -35.61 -47.44
CA SER A 380 -0.17 -35.04 -48.64
C SER A 380 0.42 -33.64 -48.40
N TYR A 381 -0.25 -32.82 -47.58
CA TYR A 381 0.19 -31.45 -47.30
C TYR A 381 1.22 -31.36 -46.17
N TYR A 382 1.08 -32.12 -45.07
CA TYR A 382 1.94 -31.98 -43.88
C TYR A 382 3.07 -33.01 -43.79
N ILE A 383 2.87 -34.28 -44.17
CA ILE A 383 3.88 -35.35 -44.02
C ILE A 383 4.91 -35.33 -45.17
N ASN A 384 4.48 -35.11 -46.42
CA ASN A 384 5.39 -35.05 -47.56
C ASN A 384 6.14 -33.71 -47.71
N SER A 385 5.70 -32.66 -47.01
CA SER A 385 6.29 -31.30 -47.09
C SER A 385 7.18 -30.93 -45.90
N GLY A 386 7.39 -31.85 -44.93
CA GLY A 386 8.30 -31.64 -43.80
C GLY A 386 7.75 -30.79 -42.64
N TYR A 387 6.43 -30.67 -42.50
CA TYR A 387 5.83 -29.94 -41.37
C TYR A 387 5.80 -30.78 -40.09
N SER A 388 5.84 -30.09 -38.93
CA SER A 388 5.92 -30.72 -37.61
C SER A 388 4.55 -31.16 -37.08
N LEU A 389 4.56 -32.05 -36.08
CA LEU A 389 3.37 -32.45 -35.31
C LEU A 389 2.56 -31.23 -34.81
N ALA A 390 3.23 -30.12 -34.51
CA ALA A 390 2.60 -28.87 -34.09
C ALA A 390 1.76 -28.20 -35.19
N ALA A 391 2.11 -28.37 -36.47
CA ALA A 391 1.35 -27.81 -37.57
C ALA A 391 0.00 -28.54 -37.78
N LEU A 392 -0.02 -29.86 -37.60
CA LEU A 392 -1.24 -30.67 -37.60
C LEU A 392 -2.16 -30.30 -36.43
N THR A 393 -1.58 -30.09 -35.25
CA THR A 393 -2.30 -29.61 -34.07
C THR A 393 -2.93 -28.23 -34.31
N ASN A 394 -2.19 -27.28 -34.87
CA ASN A 394 -2.71 -25.94 -35.18
C ASN A 394 -3.84 -25.98 -36.22
N HIS A 395 -3.73 -26.82 -37.25
CA HIS A 395 -4.81 -27.01 -38.22
C HIS A 395 -6.09 -27.52 -37.55
N TYR A 396 -5.98 -28.55 -36.71
CA TYR A 396 -7.11 -29.07 -35.95
C TYR A 396 -7.75 -28.00 -35.05
N LEU A 397 -6.94 -27.22 -34.34
CA LEU A 397 -7.43 -26.15 -33.47
C LEU A 397 -8.15 -25.05 -34.26
N GLN A 398 -7.63 -24.69 -35.43
CA GLN A 398 -8.19 -23.60 -36.24
C GLN A 398 -9.49 -23.99 -36.97
N TYR A 399 -9.62 -25.24 -37.40
CA TYR A 399 -10.70 -25.68 -38.28
C TYR A 399 -11.52 -26.86 -37.74
N GLY A 400 -10.93 -27.77 -36.97
CA GLY A 400 -11.57 -29.01 -36.50
C GLY A 400 -12.33 -28.90 -35.17
N GLN A 401 -12.01 -27.92 -34.31
CA GLN A 401 -12.62 -27.80 -32.98
C GLN A 401 -14.10 -27.34 -33.03
N ASN A 402 -14.48 -26.51 -34.00
CA ASN A 402 -15.84 -25.98 -34.17
C ASN A 402 -16.89 -27.03 -34.60
N GLU A 403 -16.46 -28.23 -34.94
CA GLU A 403 -17.34 -29.28 -35.48
C GLU A 403 -17.79 -30.29 -34.42
N GLY A 404 -17.44 -30.11 -33.14
CA GLY A 404 -17.97 -30.89 -32.01
C GLY A 404 -17.72 -32.41 -32.10
N ARG A 405 -16.60 -32.82 -32.71
CA ARG A 405 -16.32 -34.22 -33.09
C ARG A 405 -15.81 -35.06 -31.91
N LEU A 406 -16.41 -36.23 -31.69
CA LEU A 406 -15.89 -37.27 -30.77
C LEU A 406 -14.76 -38.06 -31.44
N THR A 407 -13.79 -38.50 -30.64
CA THR A 407 -12.50 -39.07 -31.09
C THR A 407 -12.56 -40.50 -31.65
N ASP A 408 -13.75 -41.11 -31.79
CA ASP A 408 -13.89 -42.53 -32.13
C ASP A 408 -14.86 -42.86 -33.27
N THR A 409 -15.59 -41.89 -33.84
CA THR A 409 -16.53 -42.17 -34.96
C THR A 409 -16.63 -41.01 -35.95
N PHE A 410 -15.81 -41.05 -37.00
CA PHE A 410 -15.98 -40.18 -38.18
C PHE A 410 -16.84 -40.90 -39.23
N ASP A 411 -17.94 -40.27 -39.66
CA ASP A 411 -18.81 -40.72 -40.76
C ASP A 411 -18.54 -39.84 -42.00
N GLU A 412 -17.80 -40.41 -42.95
CA GLU A 412 -17.33 -39.80 -44.20
C GLU A 412 -18.47 -39.28 -45.10
N PHE A 413 -19.68 -39.83 -45.00
CA PHE A 413 -20.80 -39.46 -45.87
C PHE A 413 -21.51 -38.18 -45.43
N ARG A 414 -21.45 -37.81 -44.14
CA ARG A 414 -22.01 -36.53 -43.67
C ARG A 414 -21.13 -35.32 -44.03
N TYR A 415 -19.81 -35.52 -44.12
CA TYR A 415 -18.85 -34.45 -44.41
C TYR A 415 -18.90 -33.98 -45.87
N ILE A 416 -19.12 -34.90 -46.82
CA ILE A 416 -19.26 -34.57 -48.25
C ILE A 416 -20.61 -33.89 -48.54
N ALA A 417 -21.65 -34.19 -47.75
CA ALA A 417 -23.01 -33.70 -47.97
C ALA A 417 -23.31 -32.33 -47.34
N SER A 418 -22.57 -31.89 -46.31
CA SER A 418 -22.90 -30.66 -45.55
C SER A 418 -22.35 -29.35 -46.13
N SER A 419 -21.63 -29.40 -47.25
CA SER A 419 -20.83 -28.26 -47.73
C SER A 419 -21.47 -27.51 -48.90
N TYR A 420 -22.75 -27.14 -48.78
CA TYR A 420 -23.32 -26.07 -49.62
C TYR A 420 -24.18 -25.08 -48.83
N PRO A 421 -23.97 -23.75 -48.99
CA PRO A 421 -23.02 -23.08 -49.89
C PRO A 421 -21.78 -22.53 -49.16
N GLY A 422 -20.56 -23.00 -49.51
CA GLY A 422 -19.32 -22.27 -49.21
C GLY A 422 -18.04 -23.04 -48.85
N GLY A 423 -17.96 -24.37 -48.95
CA GLY A 423 -16.84 -25.16 -48.41
C GLY A 423 -15.73 -25.59 -49.40
N ASP A 424 -14.49 -25.23 -49.05
CA ASP A 424 -13.14 -25.79 -49.29
C ASP A 424 -12.61 -26.30 -50.65
N LEU A 425 -13.41 -26.58 -51.68
CA LEU A 425 -12.82 -26.94 -52.99
C LEU A 425 -12.49 -25.73 -53.88
N ILE A 426 -12.99 -24.54 -53.56
CA ILE A 426 -12.68 -23.30 -54.30
C ILE A 426 -11.36 -22.66 -53.81
N GLY A 427 -10.94 -22.93 -52.57
CA GLY A 427 -9.70 -22.39 -52.00
C GLY A 427 -8.44 -23.10 -52.48
N ALA A 428 -8.50 -24.42 -52.72
CA ALA A 428 -7.36 -25.22 -53.18
C ALA A 428 -7.03 -25.02 -54.68
N PHE A 429 -7.97 -24.54 -55.50
CA PHE A 429 -7.76 -24.23 -56.92
C PHE A 429 -7.73 -22.72 -57.19
N GLY A 430 -6.98 -21.99 -56.36
CA GLY A 430 -6.87 -20.53 -56.38
C GLY A 430 -6.95 -19.87 -57.77
N ASN A 431 -7.86 -18.90 -57.87
CA ASN A 431 -7.91 -17.77 -58.80
C ASN A 431 -7.01 -17.84 -60.06
N LYS A 432 -7.57 -18.31 -61.19
CA LYS A 432 -7.36 -17.63 -62.47
C LYS A 432 -8.66 -17.50 -63.27
N PRO A 433 -9.11 -16.28 -63.60
CA PRO A 433 -10.33 -16.04 -64.34
C PRO A 433 -10.06 -16.16 -65.84
N ILE A 434 -10.40 -17.30 -66.47
CA ILE A 434 -10.72 -17.32 -67.90
C ILE A 434 -11.95 -18.21 -68.11
N ALA A 435 -13.07 -17.53 -68.37
CA ALA A 435 -14.30 -17.96 -69.04
C ALA A 435 -14.59 -19.48 -69.13
N GLY A 436 -15.49 -19.96 -68.26
CA GLY A 436 -16.57 -20.85 -68.69
C GLY A 436 -16.23 -22.30 -69.04
N ALA A 437 -15.14 -22.87 -68.52
CA ALA A 437 -14.90 -24.31 -68.57
C ALA A 437 -14.67 -24.84 -67.16
N ILE A 438 -15.52 -25.77 -66.73
CA ILE A 438 -15.22 -26.68 -65.62
C ILE A 438 -13.92 -27.37 -66.00
N ASP A 439 -12.88 -27.29 -65.16
CA ASP A 439 -11.60 -27.99 -65.36
C ASP A 439 -11.81 -29.49 -65.20
N SER A 440 -12.39 -30.06 -66.24
CA SER A 440 -12.62 -31.47 -66.42
C SER A 440 -11.31 -32.23 -66.49
N ALA A 441 -10.19 -31.59 -66.85
CA ALA A 441 -8.86 -32.20 -66.84
C ALA A 441 -8.33 -32.34 -65.41
N GLY A 442 -8.53 -31.34 -64.53
CA GLY A 442 -8.20 -31.39 -63.10
C GLY A 442 -9.06 -32.37 -62.31
N ALA A 443 -10.37 -32.41 -62.57
CA ALA A 443 -11.28 -33.41 -62.00
C ALA A 443 -10.96 -34.84 -62.48
N THR A 444 -10.59 -34.99 -63.76
CA THR A 444 -10.13 -36.27 -64.33
C THR A 444 -8.77 -36.67 -63.76
N LEU A 445 -7.84 -35.73 -63.53
CA LEU A 445 -6.54 -36.02 -62.92
C LEU A 445 -6.68 -36.42 -61.44
N HIS A 446 -7.64 -35.84 -60.71
CA HIS A 446 -8.00 -36.25 -59.35
C HIS A 446 -8.65 -37.65 -59.31
N TYR A 447 -9.56 -37.96 -60.25
CA TYR A 447 -10.12 -39.30 -60.42
C TYR A 447 -9.06 -40.32 -60.92
N ILE A 448 -8.10 -39.92 -61.75
CA ILE A 448 -6.99 -40.78 -62.21
C ILE A 448 -5.97 -41.03 -61.09
N ASN A 449 -5.69 -40.04 -60.23
CA ASN A 449 -4.72 -40.18 -59.14
C ASN A 449 -5.32 -40.79 -57.85
N HIS A 450 -6.62 -40.67 -57.63
CA HIS A 450 -7.28 -41.11 -56.38
C HIS A 450 -8.58 -41.90 -56.58
N GLY A 451 -9.03 -42.09 -57.82
CA GLY A 451 -10.20 -42.91 -58.15
C GLY A 451 -9.81 -44.37 -58.35
N TRP A 452 -9.88 -45.15 -57.27
CA TRP A 452 -10.89 -46.21 -57.06
C TRP A 452 -10.38 -47.42 -56.26
N SER A 453 -11.36 -48.04 -55.58
CA SER A 453 -11.45 -49.45 -55.20
C SER A 453 -10.34 -50.35 -55.78
N GLU A 454 -9.55 -50.99 -54.90
CA GLU A 454 -8.69 -52.17 -55.12
C GLU A 454 -7.22 -51.98 -55.59
N GLY A 455 -6.40 -51.31 -54.76
CA GLY A 455 -5.08 -51.80 -54.32
C GLY A 455 -4.09 -52.51 -55.27
N ARG A 456 -3.83 -52.04 -56.50
CA ARG A 456 -2.64 -52.46 -57.31
C ARG A 456 -1.90 -51.28 -57.96
N SER A 457 -0.58 -51.44 -58.15
CA SER A 457 0.33 -50.42 -58.71
C SER A 457 0.11 -50.18 -60.22
N THR A 458 0.09 -48.90 -60.61
CA THR A 458 -0.20 -48.39 -61.96
C THR A 458 0.93 -48.57 -62.98
N THR A 459 2.05 -49.21 -62.63
CA THR A 459 3.13 -49.56 -63.56
C THR A 459 3.16 -51.05 -63.95
N SER A 460 2.14 -51.86 -63.59
CA SER A 460 2.17 -53.32 -63.74
C SER A 460 1.14 -53.93 -64.70
N PHE A 461 0.24 -53.13 -65.29
CA PHE A 461 -0.67 -53.64 -66.30
C PHE A 461 0.09 -53.90 -67.60
N ASP A 462 0.34 -55.19 -67.89
CA ASP A 462 0.89 -55.67 -69.14
C ASP A 462 -0.25 -56.14 -70.05
N PRO A 463 -0.70 -55.30 -71.00
CA PRO A 463 -1.80 -55.63 -71.89
C PRO A 463 -1.52 -56.84 -72.78
N ALA A 464 -0.25 -57.12 -73.10
CA ALA A 464 0.10 -58.30 -73.90
C ALA A 464 -0.04 -59.59 -73.07
N ARG A 465 0.32 -59.55 -71.79
CA ARG A 465 0.11 -60.70 -70.88
C ARG A 465 -1.37 -60.91 -70.57
N TYR A 466 -2.15 -59.85 -70.40
CA TYR A 466 -3.60 -59.91 -70.22
C TYR A 466 -4.28 -60.58 -71.42
N ILE A 467 -4.02 -60.11 -72.64
CA ILE A 467 -4.55 -60.71 -73.88
C ILE A 467 -4.17 -62.20 -73.97
N ASN A 468 -2.89 -62.54 -73.77
CA ASN A 468 -2.40 -63.91 -73.92
C ASN A 468 -2.87 -64.90 -72.84
N SER A 469 -3.41 -64.40 -71.72
CA SER A 469 -3.95 -65.25 -70.66
C SER A 469 -5.36 -65.77 -70.96
N TRP A 470 -6.02 -65.23 -72.00
CA TRP A 470 -7.41 -65.52 -72.34
C TRP A 470 -7.54 -65.85 -73.83
N SER A 471 -7.84 -67.11 -74.15
CA SER A 471 -7.83 -67.61 -75.53
C SER A 471 -8.90 -66.99 -76.43
N ASP A 472 -9.99 -66.50 -75.86
CA ASP A 472 -11.06 -65.80 -76.55
C ASP A 472 -10.66 -64.37 -76.97
N LEU A 473 -9.91 -63.65 -76.12
CA LEU A 473 -9.37 -62.32 -76.45
C LEU A 473 -8.29 -62.38 -77.54
N VAL A 474 -7.44 -63.41 -77.52
CA VAL A 474 -6.44 -63.66 -78.58
C VAL A 474 -7.11 -63.88 -79.94
N ASN A 475 -8.31 -64.49 -79.97
CA ASN A 475 -9.03 -64.84 -81.19
C ASN A 475 -10.14 -63.84 -81.56
N ALA A 476 -10.31 -62.76 -80.79
CA ALA A 476 -11.33 -61.76 -81.04
C ALA A 476 -10.94 -60.84 -82.22
N PRO A 477 -11.79 -60.65 -83.24
CA PRO A 477 -11.45 -59.92 -84.48
C PRO A 477 -11.13 -58.42 -84.31
N PHE A 478 -11.43 -57.83 -83.14
CA PHE A 478 -11.18 -56.40 -82.84
C PHE A 478 -10.21 -56.16 -81.68
N ILE A 479 -9.78 -57.21 -80.95
CA ILE A 479 -8.79 -57.12 -79.87
C ILE A 479 -7.51 -57.82 -80.32
N GLY A 480 -7.54 -59.15 -80.52
CA GLY A 480 -6.38 -59.91 -80.99
C GLY A 480 -5.12 -59.58 -80.20
N THR A 481 -3.99 -59.33 -80.86
CA THR A 481 -2.72 -58.91 -80.21
C THR A 481 -2.62 -57.40 -79.95
N ASN A 482 -3.69 -56.62 -80.15
CA ASN A 482 -3.69 -55.17 -80.01
C ASN A 482 -3.78 -54.75 -78.52
N THR A 483 -2.65 -54.34 -77.97
CA THR A 483 -2.51 -53.96 -76.56
C THR A 483 -3.33 -52.73 -76.16
N LEU A 484 -3.60 -51.80 -77.07
CA LEU A 484 -4.43 -50.61 -76.79
C LEU A 484 -5.92 -50.98 -76.69
N ALA A 485 -6.40 -51.85 -77.59
CA ALA A 485 -7.77 -52.39 -77.53
C ALA A 485 -7.97 -53.31 -76.32
N GLY A 486 -6.95 -54.10 -75.94
CA GLY A 486 -6.95 -54.91 -74.71
C GLY A 486 -6.98 -54.06 -73.44
N THR A 487 -6.27 -52.93 -73.43
CA THR A 487 -6.32 -51.94 -72.33
C THR A 487 -7.71 -51.30 -72.24
N GLN A 488 -8.29 -50.88 -73.37
CA GLN A 488 -9.63 -50.31 -73.43
C GLN A 488 -10.69 -51.33 -73.00
N HIS A 489 -10.54 -52.60 -73.38
CA HIS A 489 -11.42 -53.70 -72.98
C HIS A 489 -11.36 -53.95 -71.48
N PHE A 490 -10.17 -53.96 -70.88
CA PHE A 490 -9.97 -54.07 -69.43
C PHE A 490 -10.59 -52.89 -68.67
N ILE A 491 -10.39 -51.65 -69.15
CA ILE A 491 -10.97 -50.44 -68.55
C ILE A 491 -12.50 -50.43 -68.66
N THR A 492 -13.05 -50.93 -69.77
CA THR A 492 -14.50 -50.87 -70.06
C THR A 492 -15.28 -52.02 -69.41
N ASN A 493 -14.69 -53.21 -69.31
CA ASN A 493 -15.38 -54.44 -68.88
C ASN A 493 -14.78 -55.08 -67.61
N GLY A 494 -13.76 -54.46 -67.00
CA GLY A 494 -13.10 -54.97 -65.82
C GLY A 494 -14.06 -55.04 -64.63
N PHE A 495 -14.45 -56.25 -64.25
CA PHE A 495 -14.97 -56.50 -62.90
C PHE A 495 -13.98 -57.34 -62.10
N ALA A 496 -13.85 -56.93 -60.84
CA ALA A 496 -12.91 -57.35 -59.81
C ALA A 496 -12.63 -58.87 -59.76
N GLU A 497 -11.40 -59.25 -60.09
CA GLU A 497 -10.89 -60.60 -59.80
C GLU A 497 -10.06 -60.57 -58.52
N GLY A 498 -10.68 -61.01 -57.42
CA GLY A 498 -9.95 -61.16 -56.16
C GLY A 498 -10.68 -61.71 -54.95
N ARG A 499 -11.84 -62.38 -55.07
CA ARG A 499 -12.44 -63.05 -53.90
C ARG A 499 -12.21 -64.56 -53.91
N ASP A 500 -11.66 -65.03 -52.81
CA ASP A 500 -11.62 -66.42 -52.40
C ASP A 500 -13.05 -66.99 -52.37
N PRO A 501 -13.33 -68.11 -53.08
CA PRO A 501 -14.62 -68.80 -53.04
C PRO A 501 -15.11 -69.20 -51.63
N ASN A 502 -14.23 -69.18 -50.62
CA ASN A 502 -14.57 -69.51 -49.24
C ASN A 502 -15.07 -68.31 -48.39
N LEU A 503 -15.14 -67.10 -48.94
CA LEU A 503 -15.54 -65.87 -48.22
C LEU A 503 -16.87 -65.26 -48.73
N PHE A 504 -17.78 -66.07 -49.26
CA PHE A 504 -19.16 -65.69 -49.48
C PHE A 504 -19.98 -65.92 -48.20
N PRO A 505 -20.65 -64.89 -47.61
CA PRO A 505 -21.53 -65.07 -46.46
C PRO A 505 -22.87 -65.67 -46.93
N SER A 506 -22.85 -66.96 -47.26
CA SER A 506 -23.99 -67.72 -47.78
C SER A 506 -25.14 -67.84 -46.78
N ASP A 507 -24.83 -67.74 -45.49
CA ASP A 507 -25.79 -67.59 -44.40
C ASP A 507 -26.62 -66.30 -44.54
N ARG A 508 -25.99 -65.17 -44.88
CA ARG A 508 -26.68 -63.90 -45.15
C ARG A 508 -27.42 -63.89 -46.48
N TYR A 509 -26.89 -64.56 -47.51
CA TYR A 509 -27.58 -64.71 -48.79
C TYR A 509 -28.85 -65.55 -48.65
N LEU A 510 -28.79 -66.66 -47.88
CA LEU A 510 -29.94 -67.50 -47.58
C LEU A 510 -30.96 -66.75 -46.71
N ALA A 511 -30.52 -65.99 -45.70
CA ALA A 511 -31.40 -65.22 -44.83
C ALA A 511 -32.12 -64.06 -45.54
N SER A 512 -31.55 -63.55 -46.64
CA SER A 512 -32.09 -62.40 -47.38
C SER A 512 -33.04 -62.80 -48.52
N ASN A 513 -33.15 -64.09 -48.85
CA ASN A 513 -33.96 -64.62 -49.97
C ASN A 513 -34.85 -65.78 -49.46
N SER A 514 -36.09 -65.44 -49.11
CA SER A 514 -37.04 -66.34 -48.44
C SER A 514 -37.59 -67.46 -49.33
N ASP A 515 -37.50 -67.30 -50.64
CA ASP A 515 -37.77 -68.31 -51.66
C ASP A 515 -36.72 -69.42 -51.70
N LEU A 516 -35.43 -69.09 -51.57
CA LEU A 516 -34.33 -70.08 -51.49
C LEU A 516 -34.36 -70.89 -50.20
N ILE A 517 -34.79 -70.29 -49.08
CA ILE A 517 -35.02 -71.01 -47.82
C ILE A 517 -36.05 -72.15 -48.02
N ASN A 518 -37.12 -71.87 -48.76
CA ASN A 518 -38.17 -72.83 -49.06
C ASN A 518 -37.74 -73.85 -50.13
N ALA A 519 -37.04 -73.39 -51.18
CA ALA A 519 -36.53 -74.24 -52.25
C ALA A 519 -35.54 -75.29 -51.73
N PHE A 520 -34.72 -74.96 -50.73
CA PHE A 520 -33.77 -75.88 -50.12
C PHE A 520 -34.28 -76.51 -48.81
N ALA A 521 -35.56 -76.36 -48.47
CA ALA A 521 -36.12 -76.83 -47.19
C ALA A 521 -35.96 -78.35 -46.97
N PHE A 522 -35.83 -79.14 -48.04
CA PHE A 522 -35.62 -80.59 -47.98
C PHE A 522 -34.20 -81.00 -47.54
N ILE A 523 -33.22 -80.08 -47.55
CA ILE A 523 -31.86 -80.32 -47.05
C ILE A 523 -31.86 -80.06 -45.54
N THR A 524 -31.66 -81.11 -44.73
CA THR A 524 -31.73 -81.04 -43.27
C THR A 524 -30.40 -80.64 -42.61
N ASP A 525 -29.27 -80.89 -43.27
CA ASP A 525 -27.95 -80.42 -42.82
C ASP A 525 -27.73 -78.95 -43.21
N TYR A 526 -27.39 -78.12 -42.22
CA TYR A 526 -27.26 -76.68 -42.41
C TYR A 526 -26.01 -76.32 -43.22
N ALA A 527 -24.90 -77.05 -43.04
CA ALA A 527 -23.66 -76.80 -43.78
C ALA A 527 -23.84 -77.12 -45.27
N ALA A 528 -24.43 -78.27 -45.60
CA ALA A 528 -24.76 -78.64 -46.99
C ALA A 528 -25.78 -77.70 -47.64
N LYS A 529 -26.74 -77.15 -46.87
CA LYS A 529 -27.69 -76.14 -47.33
C LYS A 529 -26.99 -74.83 -47.71
N VAL A 530 -26.04 -74.39 -46.88
CA VAL A 530 -25.23 -73.18 -47.08
C VAL A 530 -24.27 -73.36 -48.28
N GLU A 531 -23.68 -74.54 -48.44
CA GLU A 531 -22.85 -74.89 -49.60
C GLU A 531 -23.67 -74.92 -50.91
N THR A 532 -24.88 -75.49 -50.88
CA THR A 532 -25.78 -75.54 -52.04
C THR A 532 -26.27 -74.13 -52.44
N ALA A 533 -26.58 -73.27 -51.47
CA ALA A 533 -26.92 -71.87 -51.72
C ALA A 533 -25.73 -71.08 -52.30
N SER A 534 -24.51 -71.37 -51.85
CA SER A 534 -23.27 -70.81 -52.42
C SER A 534 -23.11 -71.23 -53.88
N ASN A 535 -23.27 -72.52 -54.18
CA ASN A 535 -23.18 -73.04 -55.55
C ASN A 535 -24.30 -72.53 -56.46
N HIS A 536 -25.51 -72.33 -55.95
CA HIS A 536 -26.61 -71.71 -56.70
C HIS A 536 -26.27 -70.26 -57.07
N TYR A 537 -25.81 -69.45 -56.10
CA TYR A 537 -25.38 -68.08 -56.37
C TYR A 537 -24.24 -68.01 -57.41
N LEU A 538 -23.24 -68.89 -57.27
CA LEU A 538 -22.10 -68.95 -58.19
C LEU A 538 -22.51 -69.30 -59.62
N ASN A 539 -23.52 -70.17 -59.78
CA ASN A 539 -23.97 -70.61 -61.10
C ASN A 539 -25.04 -69.70 -61.73
N PHE A 540 -25.86 -69.00 -60.94
CA PHE A 540 -27.06 -68.31 -61.43
C PHE A 540 -27.29 -66.87 -60.89
N GLY A 541 -26.62 -66.50 -59.80
CA GLY A 541 -26.95 -65.36 -58.92
C GLY A 541 -26.66 -63.94 -59.44
N ARG A 542 -26.55 -63.71 -60.75
CA ARG A 542 -26.45 -62.34 -61.32
C ARG A 542 -27.69 -61.87 -62.10
N ASN A 543 -28.68 -62.74 -62.35
CA ASN A 543 -29.85 -62.38 -63.18
C ASN A 543 -31.13 -62.08 -62.38
N GLU A 544 -31.07 -62.00 -61.04
CA GLU A 544 -32.26 -61.75 -60.20
C GLU A 544 -32.42 -60.27 -59.79
N LEU A 545 -31.80 -59.33 -60.52
CA LEU A 545 -32.09 -57.92 -60.35
C LEU A 545 -33.42 -57.55 -61.03
N GLY A 546 -34.52 -57.76 -60.30
CA GLY A 546 -35.73 -56.93 -60.44
C GLY A 546 -36.99 -57.57 -61.03
N ARG A 547 -37.08 -58.90 -61.18
CA ARG A 547 -38.35 -59.58 -61.48
C ARG A 547 -38.58 -60.77 -60.54
N SER A 548 -39.69 -60.76 -59.81
CA SER A 548 -40.21 -61.96 -59.13
C SER A 548 -40.59 -62.98 -60.20
N ILE A 549 -39.81 -64.06 -60.32
CA ILE A 549 -40.21 -65.23 -61.09
C ILE A 549 -40.80 -66.20 -60.09
N THR A 550 -42.10 -66.11 -59.84
CA THR A 550 -42.81 -67.13 -59.06
C THR A 550 -42.77 -68.43 -59.87
N PHE A 551 -41.85 -69.34 -59.55
CA PHE A 551 -41.76 -70.63 -60.23
C PHE A 551 -42.79 -71.60 -59.64
N ASP A 552 -43.77 -71.99 -60.45
CA ASP A 552 -44.72 -73.06 -60.12
C ASP A 552 -44.38 -74.32 -60.94
N PRO A 553 -43.85 -75.40 -60.31
CA PRO A 553 -43.49 -76.63 -61.01
C PRO A 553 -44.70 -77.32 -61.66
N ALA A 554 -45.92 -77.12 -61.15
CA ALA A 554 -47.11 -77.65 -61.79
C ALA A 554 -47.43 -76.91 -63.10
N ALA A 555 -47.29 -75.59 -63.11
CA ALA A 555 -47.45 -74.78 -64.32
C ALA A 555 -46.33 -75.03 -65.35
N TYR A 556 -45.09 -75.26 -64.89
CA TYR A 556 -43.95 -75.57 -65.75
C TYR A 556 -44.13 -76.91 -66.49
N LEU A 557 -44.65 -77.93 -65.82
CA LEU A 557 -45.00 -79.22 -66.45
C LEU A 557 -46.24 -79.14 -67.34
N ALA A 558 -47.18 -78.24 -67.04
CA ALA A 558 -48.41 -78.05 -67.83
C ALA A 558 -48.20 -77.25 -69.12
N ASN A 559 -47.05 -76.58 -69.30
CA ASN A 559 -46.75 -75.86 -70.53
C ASN A 559 -46.57 -76.84 -71.71
N PRO A 560 -47.31 -76.69 -72.83
CA PRO A 560 -47.22 -77.59 -73.98
C PRO A 560 -45.81 -77.70 -74.58
N LEU A 561 -44.98 -76.66 -74.42
CA LEU A 561 -43.60 -76.63 -74.87
C LEU A 561 -42.66 -77.52 -74.02
N ASN A 562 -43.14 -78.01 -72.88
CA ASN A 562 -42.38 -78.84 -71.93
C ASN A 562 -42.93 -80.28 -71.83
N GLY A 563 -43.67 -80.73 -72.85
CA GLY A 563 -44.29 -82.06 -72.87
C GLY A 563 -43.28 -83.22 -72.80
N ASP A 564 -42.05 -82.99 -73.24
CA ASP A 564 -40.90 -83.91 -73.11
C ASP A 564 -40.46 -84.09 -71.65
N ILE A 565 -40.43 -83.00 -70.89
CA ILE A 565 -40.06 -83.00 -69.47
C ILE A 565 -41.16 -83.65 -68.63
N ALA A 566 -42.43 -83.34 -68.91
CA ALA A 566 -43.58 -83.92 -68.21
C ALA A 566 -43.73 -85.44 -68.44
N ALA A 567 -43.33 -85.94 -69.60
CA ALA A 567 -43.34 -87.38 -69.89
C ALA A 567 -42.15 -88.14 -69.27
N ASN A 568 -41.15 -87.43 -68.74
CA ASN A 568 -39.97 -88.05 -68.16
C ASN A 568 -40.27 -88.62 -66.76
N PRO A 569 -40.01 -89.91 -66.47
CA PRO A 569 -40.35 -90.51 -65.17
C PRO A 569 -39.57 -89.92 -63.98
N TYR A 570 -38.46 -89.21 -64.23
CA TYR A 570 -37.67 -88.51 -63.22
C TYR A 570 -38.02 -87.02 -63.15
N PHE A 571 -38.11 -86.34 -64.30
CA PHE A 571 -38.36 -84.89 -64.36
C PHE A 571 -39.85 -84.49 -64.40
N GLY A 572 -40.76 -85.43 -64.67
CA GLY A 572 -42.20 -85.22 -64.72
C GLY A 572 -42.90 -85.18 -63.35
N THR A 573 -42.14 -85.25 -62.26
CA THR A 573 -42.62 -85.00 -60.90
C THR A 573 -42.42 -83.52 -60.53
N LEU A 574 -43.17 -82.98 -59.56
CA LEU A 574 -42.96 -81.59 -59.12
C LEU A 574 -41.50 -81.34 -58.69
N THR A 575 -40.88 -82.31 -58.00
CA THR A 575 -39.48 -82.22 -57.56
C THR A 575 -38.51 -82.26 -58.74
N GLY A 576 -38.72 -83.17 -59.69
CA GLY A 576 -37.88 -83.27 -60.88
C GLY A 576 -38.00 -82.06 -61.80
N ALA A 577 -39.21 -81.50 -61.96
CA ALA A 577 -39.47 -80.30 -62.74
C ALA A 577 -38.74 -79.08 -62.17
N THR A 578 -38.74 -78.93 -60.85
CA THR A 578 -37.98 -77.89 -60.15
C THR A 578 -36.48 -78.06 -60.36
N GLN A 579 -35.95 -79.28 -60.24
CA GLN A 579 -34.53 -79.53 -60.49
C GLN A 579 -34.13 -79.25 -61.93
N HIS A 580 -34.98 -79.63 -62.89
CA HIS A 580 -34.75 -79.33 -64.30
C HIS A 580 -34.75 -77.83 -64.57
N TYR A 581 -35.72 -77.09 -64.01
CA TYR A 581 -35.78 -75.64 -64.17
C TYR A 581 -34.57 -74.92 -63.58
N ILE A 582 -34.17 -75.29 -62.36
CA ILE A 582 -32.98 -74.76 -61.68
C ILE A 582 -31.72 -75.05 -62.52
N GLN A 583 -31.63 -76.24 -63.10
CA GLN A 583 -30.41 -76.68 -63.77
C GLN A 583 -30.30 -76.21 -65.23
N PHE A 584 -31.42 -76.11 -65.95
CA PHE A 584 -31.43 -75.87 -67.41
C PHE A 584 -32.46 -74.85 -67.88
N GLY A 585 -33.47 -74.51 -67.07
CA GLY A 585 -34.65 -73.74 -67.49
C GLY A 585 -34.35 -72.35 -68.07
N PHE A 586 -33.30 -71.68 -67.57
CA PHE A 586 -32.88 -70.37 -68.09
C PHE A 586 -32.08 -70.46 -69.41
N ALA A 587 -31.32 -71.54 -69.61
CA ALA A 587 -30.53 -71.76 -70.83
C ALA A 587 -31.39 -72.16 -72.03
N GLU A 588 -32.54 -72.78 -71.78
CA GLU A 588 -33.48 -73.22 -72.82
C GLU A 588 -34.51 -72.13 -73.21
N GLN A 589 -34.46 -70.94 -72.61
CA GLN A 589 -35.46 -69.85 -72.76
C GLN A 589 -36.92 -70.27 -72.55
N ARG A 590 -37.17 -71.38 -71.84
CA ARG A 590 -38.52 -71.89 -71.60
C ARG A 590 -39.13 -71.15 -70.41
N SER A 591 -39.71 -69.98 -70.66
CA SER A 591 -40.44 -69.23 -69.63
C SER A 591 -41.81 -69.86 -69.33
N LEU A 592 -42.31 -69.60 -68.12
CA LEU A 592 -43.75 -69.64 -67.87
C LEU A 592 -44.38 -68.56 -68.76
N SER A 593 -45.25 -68.93 -69.69
CA SER A 593 -46.07 -67.97 -70.43
C SER A 593 -47.25 -67.52 -69.58
#